data_AF-A0A1N6CRB4-F1
#
_entry.id   AF-A0A1N6CRB4-F1
#
_cell.length_a   1.000
_cell.length_b   1.000
_cell.length_c   1.000
_cell.angle_alpha   90.00
_cell.angle_beta   90.00
_cell.angle_gamma   90.00
#
_symmetry.space_group_name_H-M   'P 1'
#
loop_
_entity.id
_entity.type
_entity.pdbx_description
1 polymer ?
#
loop_
_entity_poly.entity_id
_entity_poly.type
_entity_poly.pdbx_seq_one_letter_code
_entity_poly.pdbx_strand_id
1 'polypeptide(L)'
;MNVGLPATPQAFRGVWQRTLYDEPAKAPYQQTDTTTQVYWLQGKHWHADLRLPADSPDFSGITGLDDCNRRQLEWLARLTAFAGITQIDSELGVCTWHRYQDLCPSLEKDVGLLRWIDGTIIEERHPHDQYVEHWQQLSNDAVEDVIQDAQGQLRWLQIGDHAMAITPRPWADNADALFAPINSLTDSALLWRASLCFDYLERSQDGWRVVLSTQPWRKGVIYDSAANRLHSSLVTPI
;
A
#
# COMPACT_ATOMS: atom_id res chain seq x y z
N MET A 1 3.45 -15.91 -27.48
CA MET A 1 2.20 -15.13 -27.29
C MET A 1 2.46 -14.16 -26.16
N ASN A 2 2.40 -12.85 -26.43
CA ASN A 2 2.53 -11.85 -25.38
C ASN A 2 1.15 -11.70 -24.73
N VAL A 3 0.94 -12.36 -23.58
CA VAL A 3 -0.31 -12.21 -22.83
C VAL A 3 -0.26 -10.82 -22.20
N GLY A 4 -1.12 -9.91 -22.66
CA GLY A 4 -1.23 -8.58 -22.06
C GLY A 4 -1.68 -8.67 -20.60
N LEU A 5 -1.24 -7.74 -19.76
CA LEU A 5 -1.68 -7.67 -18.37
C LEU A 5 -3.20 -7.51 -18.30
N PRO A 6 -3.90 -8.18 -17.36
CA PRO A 6 -5.34 -8.01 -17.19
C PRO A 6 -5.62 -6.54 -16.87
N ALA A 7 -6.62 -5.96 -17.55
CA ALA A 7 -7.04 -4.59 -17.30
C ALA A 7 -8.20 -4.59 -16.30
N THR A 8 -8.07 -3.83 -15.21
CA THR A 8 -9.14 -3.61 -14.26
C THR A 8 -10.30 -2.86 -14.95
N PRO A 9 -11.56 -3.28 -14.80
CA PRO A 9 -12.72 -2.55 -15.33
C PRO A 9 -12.76 -1.10 -14.82
N GLN A 10 -13.17 -0.16 -15.68
CA GLN A 10 -13.13 1.27 -15.37
C GLN A 10 -13.88 1.64 -14.08
N ALA A 11 -14.98 0.94 -13.78
CA ALA A 11 -15.77 1.18 -12.57
C ALA A 11 -14.94 1.04 -11.28
N PHE A 12 -13.99 0.11 -11.23
CA PHE A 12 -13.16 -0.14 -10.05
C PHE A 12 -11.90 0.72 -10.00
N ARG A 13 -11.63 1.52 -11.04
CA ARG A 13 -10.47 2.41 -11.06
C ARG A 13 -10.76 3.68 -10.25
N GLY A 14 -9.75 4.16 -9.55
CA GLY A 14 -9.91 5.32 -8.69
C GLY A 14 -9.05 5.27 -7.45
N VAL A 15 -9.28 6.26 -6.59
CA VAL A 15 -8.71 6.38 -5.26
C VAL A 15 -9.80 6.00 -4.27
N TRP A 16 -9.49 5.07 -3.39
CA TRP A 16 -10.41 4.48 -2.44
C TRP A 16 -9.89 4.66 -1.03
N GLN A 17 -10.76 5.04 -0.10
CA GLN A 17 -10.47 5.06 1.31
C GLN A 17 -11.34 4.02 2.01
N ARG A 18 -10.72 3.16 2.82
CA ARG A 18 -11.49 2.22 3.64
C ARG A 18 -12.15 2.97 4.78
N THR A 19 -13.45 2.78 4.94
CA THR A 19 -14.26 3.39 6.02
C THR A 19 -14.66 2.38 7.09
N LEU A 20 -14.62 1.09 6.79
CA LEU A 20 -14.98 0.01 7.70
C LEU A 20 -14.15 -1.24 7.40
N TYR A 21 -13.74 -1.93 8.45
CA TYR A 21 -13.37 -3.33 8.46
C TYR A 21 -14.13 -4.03 9.59
N ASP A 22 -14.81 -5.13 9.28
CA ASP A 22 -15.46 -6.00 10.25
C ASP A 22 -15.03 -7.46 10.05
N GLU A 23 -14.80 -8.14 11.17
CA GLU A 23 -14.45 -9.56 11.20
C GLU A 23 -15.26 -10.27 12.30
N PRO A 24 -15.98 -11.38 11.98
CA PRO A 24 -16.18 -11.94 10.65
C PRO A 24 -17.06 -11.05 9.74
N ALA A 25 -17.26 -11.40 8.47
CA ALA A 25 -18.01 -10.59 7.51
C ALA A 25 -19.50 -10.32 7.87
N LYS A 26 -20.02 -10.99 8.91
CA LYS A 26 -21.41 -10.91 9.36
C LYS A 26 -21.46 -10.85 10.89
N ALA A 27 -22.44 -10.12 11.41
CA ALA A 27 -22.67 -10.04 12.85
C ALA A 27 -22.93 -11.44 13.47
N PRO A 28 -22.53 -11.66 14.74
CA PRO A 28 -21.84 -10.71 15.62
C PRO A 28 -20.37 -10.52 15.25
N TYR A 29 -19.95 -9.26 15.12
CA TYR A 29 -18.56 -8.89 14.83
C TYR A 29 -17.69 -9.12 16.06
N GLN A 30 -16.54 -9.75 15.86
CA GLN A 30 -15.50 -9.95 16.88
C GLN A 30 -14.53 -8.78 16.90
N GLN A 31 -14.27 -8.20 15.72
CA GLN A 31 -13.43 -7.03 15.55
C GLN A 31 -14.09 -6.07 14.57
N THR A 32 -14.07 -4.78 14.92
CA THR A 32 -14.47 -3.67 14.06
C THR A 32 -13.36 -2.64 14.09
N ASP A 33 -12.90 -2.21 12.91
CA ASP A 33 -11.91 -1.16 12.75
C ASP A 33 -12.40 -0.09 11.78
N THR A 34 -12.57 1.11 12.31
CA THR A 34 -12.94 2.33 11.59
C THR A 34 -11.87 3.43 11.76
N THR A 35 -10.71 3.06 12.31
CA THR A 35 -9.69 4.01 12.78
C THR A 35 -8.39 3.94 12.00
N THR A 36 -8.04 2.77 11.46
CA THR A 36 -6.88 2.63 10.57
C THR A 36 -7.12 3.42 9.30
N GLN A 37 -6.16 4.28 8.95
CA GLN A 37 -6.18 5.01 7.68
C GLN A 37 -5.71 4.07 6.58
N VAL A 38 -6.62 3.71 5.67
CA VAL A 38 -6.32 2.82 4.55
C VAL A 38 -6.68 3.48 3.24
N TYR A 39 -5.70 3.56 2.34
CA TYR A 39 -5.85 4.13 1.01
C TYR A 39 -5.42 3.13 -0.05
N TRP A 40 -6.28 2.92 -1.03
CA TRP A 40 -6.07 2.04 -2.17
C TRP A 40 -6.20 2.83 -3.47
N LEU A 41 -5.14 2.88 -4.26
CA LEU A 41 -5.15 3.42 -5.62
C LEU A 41 -5.26 2.26 -6.59
N GLN A 42 -6.25 2.31 -7.47
CA GLN A 42 -6.48 1.31 -8.52
C GLN A 42 -6.39 1.95 -9.90
N GLY A 43 -5.27 1.72 -10.58
CA GLY A 43 -5.07 2.12 -11.98
C GLY A 43 -5.65 1.08 -12.96
N LYS A 44 -5.28 1.19 -14.23
CA LYS A 44 -5.71 0.24 -15.26
C LYS A 44 -5.19 -1.17 -15.01
N HIS A 45 -3.98 -1.31 -14.47
CA HIS A 45 -3.33 -2.60 -14.22
C HIS A 45 -2.77 -2.67 -12.80
N TRP A 46 -2.08 -1.60 -12.39
CA TRP A 46 -1.44 -1.52 -11.09
C TRP A 46 -2.40 -1.11 -9.98
N HIS A 47 -2.13 -1.61 -8.78
CA HIS A 47 -2.67 -1.06 -7.55
C HIS A 47 -1.54 -0.73 -6.57
N ALA A 48 -1.86 0.14 -5.61
CA ALA A 48 -1.08 0.32 -4.40
C ALA A 48 -2.02 0.54 -3.20
N ASP A 49 -1.75 -0.14 -2.09
CA ASP A 49 -2.51 -0.10 -0.83
C ASP A 49 -1.55 0.31 0.31
N LEU A 50 -1.98 1.24 1.15
CA LEU A 50 -1.27 1.69 2.34
C LEU A 50 -2.22 1.65 3.54
N ARG A 51 -1.85 0.92 4.60
CA ARG A 51 -2.59 0.83 5.86
C ARG A 51 -1.75 1.36 7.01
N LEU A 52 -2.25 2.39 7.69
CA LEU A 52 -1.62 2.97 8.87
C LEU A 52 -2.56 2.90 10.08
N PRO A 53 -2.25 2.02 11.05
CA PRO A 53 -2.98 1.95 12.33
C PRO A 53 -2.92 3.27 13.09
N ALA A 54 -3.96 3.55 13.88
CA ALA A 54 -4.04 4.77 14.68
C ALA A 54 -3.06 4.79 15.88
N ASP A 55 -2.61 3.61 16.34
CA ASP A 55 -1.79 3.41 17.54
C ASP A 55 -0.28 3.52 17.28
N SER A 56 0.14 4.50 16.47
CA SER A 56 1.54 4.72 16.15
C SER A 56 2.36 5.11 17.40
N PRO A 57 3.57 4.52 17.61
CA PRO A 57 4.49 5.01 18.62
C PRO A 57 4.98 6.42 18.27
N ASP A 58 5.60 7.11 19.23
CA ASP A 58 6.19 8.42 18.98
C ASP A 58 7.42 8.28 18.08
N PHE A 59 7.46 9.08 17.00
CA PHE A 59 8.59 9.20 16.06
C PHE A 59 9.18 10.62 16.06
N SER A 60 8.89 11.43 17.08
CA SER A 60 9.45 12.77 17.23
C SER A 60 10.99 12.72 17.26
N GLY A 61 11.62 13.50 16.39
CA GLY A 61 13.08 13.57 16.27
C GLY A 61 13.73 12.45 15.45
N ILE A 62 12.95 11.49 14.93
CA ILE A 62 13.43 10.46 14.01
C ILE A 62 13.53 11.06 12.60
N THR A 63 14.65 10.83 11.91
CA THR A 63 14.87 11.32 10.54
C THR A 63 15.15 10.20 9.54
N GLY A 64 15.47 9.01 10.04
CA GLY A 64 15.67 7.81 9.24
C GLY A 64 15.45 6.53 10.05
N LEU A 65 15.54 5.39 9.37
CA LEU A 65 15.37 4.08 10.01
C LEU A 65 16.44 3.79 11.06
N ASP A 66 17.68 4.26 10.85
CA ASP A 66 18.79 4.06 11.78
C ASP A 66 18.61 4.77 13.12
N ASP A 67 17.75 5.80 13.18
CA ASP A 67 17.40 6.50 14.42
C ASP A 67 16.35 5.71 15.25
N CYS A 68 15.70 4.71 14.66
CA CYS A 68 14.62 3.97 15.31
C CYS A 68 15.14 3.02 16.39
N ASN A 69 14.49 3.03 17.55
CA ASN A 69 14.65 1.96 18.52
C ASN A 69 13.90 0.70 18.06
N ARG A 70 14.18 -0.43 18.73
CA ARG A 70 13.58 -1.72 18.38
C ARG A 70 12.05 -1.71 18.39
N ARG A 71 11.39 -1.06 19.36
CA ARG A 71 9.92 -0.99 19.42
C ARG A 71 9.35 -0.28 18.19
N GLN A 72 10.00 0.80 17.75
CA GLN A 72 9.63 1.52 16.52
C GLN A 72 9.85 0.65 15.29
N LEU A 73 11.01 -0.01 15.15
CA LEU A 73 11.30 -0.92 14.04
C LEU A 73 10.30 -2.08 13.95
N GLU A 74 9.95 -2.67 15.09
CA GLU A 74 8.95 -3.72 15.18
C GLU A 74 7.55 -3.23 14.78
N TRP A 75 7.19 -1.98 15.08
CA TRP A 75 5.92 -1.39 14.64
C TRP A 75 5.93 -1.15 13.12
N LEU A 76 7.00 -0.54 12.59
CA LEU A 76 7.14 -0.28 11.15
C LEU A 76 7.10 -1.58 10.33
N ALA A 77 7.78 -2.63 10.80
CA ALA A 77 7.84 -3.92 10.14
C ALA A 77 6.52 -4.71 10.15
N ARG A 78 5.55 -4.31 11.01
CA ARG A 78 4.18 -4.87 11.07
C ARG A 78 3.19 -4.15 10.17
N LEU A 79 3.55 -3.00 9.61
CA LEU A 79 2.65 -2.27 8.73
C LEU A 79 2.28 -3.11 7.51
N THR A 80 1.09 -2.83 6.97
CA THR A 80 0.63 -3.42 5.73
C THR A 80 0.66 -2.34 4.66
N ALA A 81 1.51 -2.53 3.67
CA ALA A 81 1.53 -1.72 2.47
C ALA A 81 2.04 -2.59 1.32
N PHE A 82 1.37 -2.53 0.18
CA PHE A 82 1.72 -3.35 -0.96
C PHE A 82 1.32 -2.72 -2.30
N ALA A 83 1.99 -3.16 -3.35
CA ALA A 83 1.67 -2.79 -4.72
C ALA A 83 1.83 -4.00 -5.64
N GLY A 84 1.07 -4.00 -6.73
CA GLY A 84 0.99 -5.15 -7.61
C GLY A 84 0.01 -4.98 -8.75
N ILE A 85 -0.38 -6.10 -9.35
CA ILE A 85 -1.34 -6.13 -10.45
C ILE A 85 -2.68 -6.63 -9.95
N THR A 86 -3.75 -6.00 -10.38
CA THR A 86 -5.12 -6.43 -10.07
C THR A 86 -5.68 -7.26 -11.22
N GLN A 87 -6.31 -8.38 -10.88
CA GLN A 87 -7.04 -9.21 -11.82
C GLN A 87 -8.46 -9.43 -11.30
N ILE A 88 -9.46 -9.05 -12.08
CA ILE A 88 -10.87 -9.35 -11.77
C ILE A 88 -11.34 -10.42 -12.74
N ASP A 89 -11.69 -11.59 -12.20
CA ASP A 89 -12.35 -12.64 -12.94
C ASP A 89 -13.83 -12.27 -13.11
N SER A 90 -14.24 -11.99 -14.35
CA SER A 90 -15.63 -11.60 -14.64
C SER A 90 -16.63 -12.75 -14.54
N GLU A 91 -16.18 -14.01 -14.64
CA GLU A 91 -17.05 -15.18 -14.53
C GLU A 91 -17.29 -15.55 -13.06
N LEU A 92 -16.24 -15.49 -12.24
CA LEU A 92 -16.30 -15.84 -10.83
C LEU A 92 -16.64 -14.64 -9.93
N GLY A 93 -16.50 -13.41 -10.43
CA GLY A 93 -16.67 -12.18 -9.66
C GLY A 93 -15.59 -11.96 -8.60
N VAL A 94 -14.47 -12.68 -8.69
CA VAL A 94 -13.37 -12.65 -7.72
C VAL A 94 -12.30 -11.66 -8.20
N CYS A 95 -12.00 -10.68 -7.37
CA CYS A 95 -10.82 -9.84 -7.48
C CYS A 95 -9.63 -10.55 -6.83
N THR A 96 -8.48 -10.54 -7.49
CA THR A 96 -7.20 -11.01 -6.96
C THR A 96 -6.18 -9.89 -7.05
N TRP A 97 -5.55 -9.56 -5.92
CA TRP A 97 -4.45 -8.61 -5.85
C TRP A 97 -3.13 -9.36 -5.84
N HIS A 98 -2.45 -9.40 -6.99
CA HIS A 98 -1.13 -10.03 -7.11
C HIS A 98 -0.06 -9.08 -6.58
N ARG A 99 0.28 -9.21 -5.30
CA ARG A 99 1.23 -8.33 -4.61
C ARG A 99 2.67 -8.64 -5.05
N TYR A 100 3.34 -7.66 -5.64
CA TYR A 100 4.73 -7.77 -6.13
C TYR A 100 5.74 -7.07 -5.19
N GLN A 101 5.31 -5.98 -4.56
CA GLN A 101 6.04 -5.30 -3.50
C GLN A 101 5.15 -5.36 -2.27
N ASP A 102 5.57 -6.04 -1.21
CA ASP A 102 4.79 -6.21 0.02
C ASP A 102 5.69 -6.03 1.25
N LEU A 103 5.24 -5.18 2.18
CA LEU A 103 5.93 -4.89 3.43
C LEU A 103 5.93 -6.11 4.35
N CYS A 104 4.83 -6.85 4.36
CA CYS A 104 4.55 -7.98 5.23
C CYS A 104 3.80 -9.08 4.45
N PRO A 105 4.48 -9.80 3.54
CA PRO A 105 3.82 -10.79 2.68
C PRO A 105 3.25 -11.96 3.48
N SER A 106 2.08 -12.43 3.05
CA SER A 106 1.44 -13.67 3.50
C SER A 106 1.63 -14.77 2.45
N LEU A 107 1.50 -16.03 2.88
CA LEU A 107 1.40 -17.18 1.96
C LEU A 107 -0.01 -17.34 1.37
N GLU A 108 -1.00 -16.66 1.97
CA GLU A 108 -2.37 -16.65 1.48
C GLU A 108 -2.51 -15.71 0.28
N LYS A 109 -3.37 -16.10 -0.67
CA LYS A 109 -3.70 -15.24 -1.79
C LYS A 109 -4.59 -14.09 -1.30
N ASP A 110 -4.30 -12.90 -1.80
CA ASP A 110 -5.15 -11.75 -1.56
C ASP A 110 -6.31 -11.73 -2.56
N VAL A 111 -7.50 -12.07 -2.06
CA VAL A 111 -8.71 -12.24 -2.88
C VAL A 111 -9.94 -11.65 -2.18
N GLY A 112 -10.83 -11.07 -2.99
CA GLY A 112 -12.02 -10.40 -2.49
C GLY A 112 -13.15 -10.42 -3.52
N LEU A 113 -14.38 -10.47 -3.02
CA LEU A 113 -15.60 -10.29 -3.80
C LEU A 113 -15.99 -8.82 -3.72
N LEU A 114 -15.96 -8.11 -4.85
CA LEU A 114 -16.30 -6.69 -4.92
C LEU A 114 -17.77 -6.51 -5.32
N ARG A 115 -18.51 -5.74 -4.53
CA ARG A 115 -19.91 -5.41 -4.79
C ARG A 115 -20.15 -3.94 -4.53
N TRP A 116 -20.79 -3.26 -5.47
CA TRP A 116 -21.27 -1.91 -5.24
C TRP A 116 -22.43 -1.90 -4.25
N ILE A 117 -22.31 -1.07 -3.21
CA ILE A 117 -23.44 -0.73 -2.33
C ILE A 117 -24.27 0.37 -3.00
N ASP A 118 -23.58 1.37 -3.54
CA ASP A 118 -24.14 2.47 -4.33
C ASP A 118 -23.15 2.93 -5.42
N GLY A 119 -23.29 4.14 -5.96
CA GLY A 119 -22.40 4.65 -7.02
C GLY A 119 -21.02 5.11 -6.55
N THR A 120 -20.74 5.10 -5.24
CA THR A 120 -19.50 5.64 -4.64
C THR A 120 -18.89 4.73 -3.57
N ILE A 121 -19.62 3.73 -3.09
CA ILE A 121 -19.15 2.78 -2.07
C ILE A 121 -19.09 1.37 -2.64
N ILE A 122 -17.93 0.73 -2.47
CA ILE A 122 -17.72 -0.70 -2.72
C ILE A 122 -17.65 -1.43 -1.39
N GLU A 123 -18.37 -2.54 -1.31
CA GLU A 123 -18.15 -3.58 -0.32
C GLU A 123 -17.22 -4.64 -0.89
N GLU A 124 -16.16 -4.92 -0.15
CA GLU A 124 -15.31 -6.07 -0.38
C GLU A 124 -15.60 -7.13 0.69
N ARG A 125 -15.70 -8.39 0.27
CA ARG A 125 -15.82 -9.53 1.20
C ARG A 125 -14.80 -10.59 0.88
N HIS A 126 -14.22 -11.18 1.91
CA HIS A 126 -13.45 -12.39 1.72
C HIS A 126 -14.36 -13.52 1.17
N PRO A 127 -13.92 -14.34 0.19
CA PRO A 127 -14.73 -15.42 -0.38
C PRO A 127 -15.27 -16.46 0.62
N HIS A 128 -14.64 -16.54 1.81
CA HIS A 128 -15.05 -17.42 2.90
C HIS A 128 -15.68 -16.67 4.08
N ASP A 129 -16.23 -15.47 3.86
CA ASP A 129 -16.89 -14.63 4.87
C ASP A 129 -16.02 -14.30 6.10
N GLN A 130 -14.69 -14.30 5.94
CA GLN A 130 -13.74 -14.00 7.02
C GLN A 130 -13.74 -12.52 7.41
N TYR A 131 -13.93 -11.60 6.46
CA TYR A 131 -14.05 -10.18 6.75
C TYR A 131 -14.93 -9.49 5.71
N VAL A 132 -15.37 -8.28 6.05
CA VAL A 132 -15.97 -7.31 5.12
C VAL A 132 -15.29 -5.95 5.27
N GLU A 133 -14.97 -5.31 4.15
CA GLU A 133 -14.45 -3.94 4.09
C GLU A 133 -15.40 -3.05 3.28
N HIS A 134 -15.57 -1.80 3.71
CA HIS A 134 -16.25 -0.77 2.92
C HIS A 134 -15.24 0.26 2.42
N TRP A 135 -15.32 0.57 1.14
CA TRP A 135 -14.41 1.43 0.42
C TRP A 135 -15.17 2.58 -0.21
N GLN A 136 -14.92 3.80 0.28
CA GLN A 136 -15.44 5.04 -0.25
C GLN A 136 -14.55 5.53 -1.39
N GLN A 137 -15.13 5.82 -2.54
CA GLN A 137 -14.42 6.45 -3.65
C GLN A 137 -14.14 7.92 -3.30
N LEU A 138 -12.87 8.31 -3.37
CA LEU A 138 -12.39 9.69 -3.22
C LEU A 138 -12.23 10.39 -4.57
N SER A 139 -11.75 9.65 -5.57
CA SER A 139 -11.57 10.14 -6.94
C SER A 139 -11.73 9.01 -7.94
N ASN A 140 -12.28 9.32 -9.10
CA ASN A 140 -12.36 8.43 -10.27
C ASN A 140 -11.76 9.08 -11.51
N ASP A 141 -10.86 10.04 -11.31
CA ASP A 141 -10.20 10.77 -12.39
C ASP A 141 -9.52 9.79 -13.36
N ALA A 142 -9.66 10.07 -14.65
CA ALA A 142 -9.10 9.26 -15.73
C ALA A 142 -7.60 9.51 -15.94
N VAL A 143 -7.03 10.59 -15.37
CA VAL A 143 -5.60 10.87 -15.47
C VAL A 143 -4.81 9.87 -14.62
N GLU A 144 -4.19 8.90 -15.30
CA GLU A 144 -3.31 7.90 -14.71
C GLU A 144 -1.87 8.16 -15.17
N ASP A 145 -0.93 8.14 -14.22
CA ASP A 145 0.50 8.12 -14.50
C ASP A 145 1.17 6.99 -13.70
N VAL A 146 2.02 6.23 -14.38
CA VAL A 146 2.65 5.02 -13.84
C VAL A 146 4.13 5.06 -14.18
N ILE A 147 4.97 5.04 -13.15
CA ILE A 147 6.43 4.97 -13.32
C ILE A 147 6.91 3.67 -12.69
N GLN A 148 7.66 2.91 -13.50
CA GLN A 148 8.40 1.75 -13.07
C GLN A 148 9.91 2.03 -13.19
N ASP A 149 10.72 1.33 -12.39
CA ASP A 149 12.17 1.33 -12.60
C ASP A 149 12.60 0.31 -13.68
N ALA A 150 13.91 0.21 -13.91
CA ALA A 150 14.50 -0.69 -14.90
C ALA A 150 14.27 -2.18 -14.58
N GLN A 151 13.93 -2.52 -13.33
CA GLN A 151 13.59 -3.87 -12.89
C GLN A 151 12.08 -4.14 -13.00
N GLY A 152 11.29 -3.14 -13.42
CA GLY A 152 9.85 -3.23 -13.53
C GLY A 152 9.11 -3.05 -12.21
N GLN A 153 9.79 -2.64 -11.12
CA GLN A 153 9.13 -2.35 -9.85
C GLN A 153 8.36 -1.03 -9.96
N LEU A 154 7.18 -0.99 -9.37
CA LEU A 154 6.37 0.22 -9.31
C LEU A 154 7.05 1.24 -8.39
N ARG A 155 7.23 2.46 -8.91
CA ARG A 155 7.83 3.60 -8.19
C ARG A 155 6.81 4.72 -7.96
N TRP A 156 5.83 4.83 -8.85
CA TRP A 156 4.79 5.84 -8.80
C TRP A 156 3.51 5.30 -9.43
N LEU A 157 2.40 5.46 -8.72
CA LEU A 157 1.05 5.31 -9.26
C LEU A 157 0.25 6.55 -8.91
N GLN A 158 -0.21 7.27 -9.91
CA GLN A 158 -1.04 8.46 -9.76
C GLN A 158 -2.41 8.25 -10.38
N ILE A 159 -3.42 8.80 -9.71
CA ILE A 159 -4.81 8.90 -10.18
C ILE A 159 -5.31 10.31 -9.85
N GLY A 160 -5.46 11.15 -10.87
CA GLY A 160 -5.81 12.56 -10.71
C GLY A 160 -4.80 13.29 -9.84
N ASP A 161 -5.28 13.87 -8.74
CA ASP A 161 -4.50 14.63 -7.74
C ASP A 161 -4.01 13.77 -6.54
N HIS A 162 -4.06 12.45 -6.66
CA HIS A 162 -3.58 11.51 -5.65
C HIS A 162 -2.48 10.62 -6.22
N ALA A 163 -1.54 10.22 -5.37
CA ALA A 163 -0.51 9.29 -5.78
C ALA A 163 0.03 8.41 -4.64
N MET A 164 0.63 7.29 -5.02
CA MET A 164 1.48 6.48 -4.17
C MET A 164 2.92 6.53 -4.72
N ALA A 165 3.87 7.03 -3.94
CA ALA A 165 5.29 6.88 -4.22
C ALA A 165 5.84 5.67 -3.48
N ILE A 166 6.66 4.87 -4.16
CA ILE A 166 7.20 3.65 -3.60
C ILE A 166 8.72 3.66 -3.72
N THR A 167 9.39 3.50 -2.58
CA THR A 167 10.83 3.27 -2.52
C THR A 167 11.05 1.78 -2.27
N PRO A 168 11.61 1.03 -3.25
CA PRO A 168 11.79 -0.40 -3.14
C PRO A 168 12.67 -0.80 -1.96
N ARG A 169 12.38 -1.95 -1.38
CA ARG A 169 13.27 -2.63 -0.45
C ARG A 169 14.56 -2.99 -1.17
N PRO A 170 15.75 -2.72 -0.61
CA PRO A 170 17.01 -3.25 -1.12
C PRO A 170 16.97 -4.77 -1.19
N TRP A 171 17.70 -5.33 -2.17
CA TRP A 171 17.87 -6.78 -2.26
C TRP A 171 18.55 -7.32 -0.99
N ALA A 172 18.11 -8.50 -0.53
CA ALA A 172 18.79 -9.25 0.53
C ALA A 172 19.14 -10.64 0.05
N ASP A 173 20.26 -11.17 0.55
CA ASP A 173 20.70 -12.53 0.24
C ASP A 173 19.75 -13.60 0.80
N ASN A 174 19.00 -13.27 1.86
CA ASN A 174 17.98 -14.14 2.44
C ASN A 174 16.65 -13.38 2.65
N ALA A 175 15.61 -13.76 1.91
CA ALA A 175 14.27 -13.18 2.00
C ALA A 175 13.38 -13.84 3.08
N ASP A 176 13.82 -14.91 3.74
CA ASP A 176 13.06 -15.65 4.76
C ASP A 176 12.63 -14.75 5.92
N ALA A 177 13.37 -13.68 6.19
CA ALA A 177 13.04 -12.67 7.20
C ALA A 177 11.68 -11.98 6.97
N LEU A 178 11.12 -12.06 5.76
CA LEU A 178 9.76 -11.56 5.47
C LEU A 178 8.67 -12.43 6.10
N PHE A 179 8.92 -13.74 6.21
CA PHE A 179 7.97 -14.71 6.72
C PHE A 179 8.23 -15.08 8.19
N ALA A 180 9.39 -14.70 8.72
CA ALA A 180 9.71 -14.90 10.12
C ALA A 180 8.85 -14.01 11.05
N PRO A 181 8.46 -14.51 12.24
CA PRO A 181 7.78 -13.71 13.25
C PRO A 181 8.61 -12.49 13.67
N ILE A 182 7.96 -11.32 13.78
CA ILE A 182 8.63 -10.05 14.10
C ILE A 182 9.48 -10.11 15.38
N ASN A 183 8.99 -10.79 16.41
CA ASN A 183 9.70 -10.92 17.69
C ASN A 183 11.00 -11.75 17.59
N SER A 184 11.17 -12.53 16.51
CA SER A 184 12.37 -13.34 16.28
C SER A 184 13.43 -12.63 15.44
N LEU A 185 13.09 -11.49 14.83
CA LEU A 185 13.98 -10.76 13.92
C LEU A 185 15.06 -9.97 14.66
N THR A 186 16.24 -9.84 14.07
CA THR A 186 17.27 -8.89 14.51
C THR A 186 16.87 -7.46 14.12
N ASP A 187 17.48 -6.45 14.75
CA ASP A 187 17.19 -5.04 14.40
C ASP A 187 17.53 -4.75 12.94
N SER A 188 18.62 -5.31 12.40
CA SER A 188 18.97 -5.19 10.97
C SER A 188 17.90 -5.81 10.05
N ALA A 189 17.30 -6.94 10.45
CA ALA A 189 16.24 -7.56 9.66
C ALA A 189 14.92 -6.76 9.75
N LEU A 190 14.62 -6.17 10.91
CA LEU A 190 13.47 -5.27 11.07
C LEU A 190 13.64 -4.00 10.23
N LEU A 191 14.82 -3.39 10.27
CA LEU A 191 15.17 -2.23 9.45
C LEU A 191 15.03 -2.54 7.96
N TRP A 192 15.61 -3.67 7.52
CA TRP A 192 15.49 -4.10 6.14
C TRP A 192 14.03 -4.32 5.73
N ARG A 193 13.22 -4.98 6.57
CA ARG A 193 11.79 -5.17 6.30
C ARG A 193 11.03 -3.84 6.18
N ALA A 194 11.30 -2.90 7.07
CA ALA A 194 10.72 -1.55 7.11
C ALA A 194 11.24 -0.58 6.03
N SER A 195 12.28 -0.97 5.27
CA SER A 195 12.86 -0.12 4.22
C SER A 195 12.03 -0.02 2.94
N LEU A 196 11.05 -0.91 2.75
CA LEU A 196 10.03 -0.74 1.71
C LEU A 196 9.12 0.42 2.11
N CYS A 197 9.29 1.57 1.45
CA CYS A 197 8.54 2.78 1.80
C CYS A 197 7.38 3.01 0.85
N PHE A 198 6.20 3.27 1.41
CA PHE A 198 5.04 3.76 0.68
C PHE A 198 4.68 5.13 1.25
N ASP A 199 4.64 6.13 0.37
CA ASP A 199 4.13 7.46 0.67
C ASP A 199 2.83 7.65 -0.12
N TYR A 200 1.74 7.98 0.57
CA TYR A 200 0.53 8.48 -0.08
C TYR A 200 0.57 10.01 -0.12
N LEU A 201 0.34 10.56 -1.31
CA LEU A 201 0.53 11.97 -1.61
C LEU A 201 -0.74 12.56 -2.21
N GLU A 202 -0.92 13.85 -1.93
CA GLU A 202 -1.93 14.68 -2.56
C GLU A 202 -1.26 15.85 -3.27
N ARG A 203 -1.85 16.26 -4.39
CA ARG A 203 -1.37 17.40 -5.16
C ARG A 203 -1.70 18.70 -4.43
N SER A 204 -0.71 19.57 -4.31
CA SER A 204 -0.81 20.90 -3.74
C SER A 204 -0.22 21.94 -4.69
N GLN A 205 -0.33 23.23 -4.34
CA GLN A 205 0.27 24.32 -5.12
C GLN A 205 1.79 24.21 -5.20
N ASP A 206 2.42 23.68 -4.15
CA ASP A 206 3.88 23.54 -4.03
C ASP A 206 4.41 22.23 -4.66
N GLY A 207 3.52 21.39 -5.22
CA GLY A 207 3.87 20.07 -5.73
C GLY A 207 3.14 18.95 -5.00
N TRP A 208 3.72 17.75 -4.99
CA TRP A 208 3.11 16.56 -4.38
C TRP A 208 3.54 16.44 -2.92
N ARG A 209 2.60 16.55 -1.98
CA ARG A 209 2.89 16.51 -0.54
C ARG A 209 2.58 15.14 0.02
N VAL A 210 3.50 14.57 0.78
CA VAL A 210 3.26 13.34 1.55
C VAL A 210 2.26 13.61 2.66
N VAL A 211 1.11 12.95 2.59
CA VAL A 211 0.05 13.05 3.60
C VAL A 211 0.17 11.91 4.62
N LEU A 212 0.52 10.71 4.12
CA LEU A 212 0.72 9.49 4.91
C LEU A 212 1.97 8.75 4.41
N SER A 213 2.66 8.05 5.32
CA SER A 213 3.85 7.28 4.98
C SER A 213 4.02 6.08 5.91
N THR A 214 4.56 4.97 5.39
CA THR A 214 5.08 3.88 6.24
C THR A 214 6.31 4.29 7.04
N GLN A 215 6.96 5.41 6.71
CA GLN A 215 8.05 6.03 7.46
C GLN A 215 7.58 7.41 7.97
N PRO A 216 7.04 7.50 9.21
CA PRO A 216 6.24 8.65 9.65
C PRO A 216 6.92 10.03 9.54
N TRP A 217 8.25 10.08 9.66
CA TRP A 217 9.04 11.31 9.52
C TRP A 217 9.02 11.91 8.10
N ARG A 218 8.51 11.18 7.09
CA ARG A 218 8.36 11.68 5.72
C ARG A 218 7.11 12.53 5.51
N LYS A 219 6.18 12.54 6.47
CA LYS A 219 4.95 13.34 6.36
C LYS A 219 5.30 14.82 6.17
N GLY A 220 4.69 15.44 5.16
CA GLY A 220 4.93 16.84 4.80
C GLY A 220 6.09 17.07 3.84
N VAL A 221 6.89 16.05 3.50
CA VAL A 221 7.86 16.12 2.40
C VAL A 221 7.14 16.48 1.11
N ILE A 222 7.73 17.36 0.31
CA ILE A 222 7.21 17.81 -0.98
C ILE A 222 8.07 17.26 -2.09
N TYR A 223 7.42 16.80 -3.14
CA TYR A 223 8.07 16.39 -4.37
C TYR A 223 7.66 17.29 -5.53
N ASP A 224 8.64 17.90 -6.20
CA ASP A 224 8.40 18.88 -7.27
C ASP A 224 7.73 18.30 -8.52
N SER A 225 8.15 17.10 -8.97
CA SER A 225 7.56 16.41 -10.12
C SER A 225 7.90 14.93 -10.13
N ALA A 226 7.09 14.09 -10.79
CA ALA A 226 7.29 12.64 -10.88
C ALA A 226 8.68 12.24 -11.44
N ALA A 227 9.28 13.11 -12.27
CA ALA A 227 10.55 12.89 -12.95
C ALA A 227 11.81 13.07 -12.06
N ASN A 228 11.78 13.89 -11.01
CA ASN A 228 12.94 14.08 -10.11
C ASN A 228 13.16 12.89 -9.13
N ARG A 229 12.40 11.80 -9.27
CA ARG A 229 12.13 10.82 -8.19
C ARG A 229 12.77 9.44 -8.37
N LEU A 230 13.44 9.20 -9.50
CA LEU A 230 14.25 8.00 -9.71
C LEU A 230 15.69 8.15 -9.17
N HIS A 231 16.15 9.40 -8.96
CA HIS A 231 17.54 9.72 -8.64
C HIS A 231 17.89 9.81 -7.15
N SER A 232 16.92 9.83 -6.21
CA SER A 232 17.25 9.87 -4.77
C SER A 232 17.74 8.52 -4.20
N SER A 233 18.07 7.56 -5.07
CA SER A 233 18.63 6.25 -4.70
C SER A 233 20.15 6.31 -4.43
N LEU A 234 20.76 7.48 -4.36
CA LEU A 234 22.18 7.68 -4.06
C LEU A 234 22.37 8.51 -2.78
N VAL A 235 21.96 7.96 -1.65
CA VAL A 235 22.71 8.18 -0.41
C VAL A 235 23.25 6.82 -0.01
N THR A 236 24.38 6.46 -0.60
CA THR A 236 25.24 5.40 -0.09
C THR A 236 25.70 5.86 1.30
N PRO A 237 25.54 5.06 2.38
CA PRO A 237 26.26 5.35 3.60
C PRO A 237 27.76 5.20 3.30
N ILE A 238 28.52 6.24 3.67
CA ILE A 238 29.99 6.18 3.76
C ILE A 238 30.37 5.30 4.94
#